data_AF-A0A4P7WTB7-F1
#
_entry.id   AF-A0A4P7WTB7-F1
#
_cell.length_a   1.000
_cell.length_b   1.000
_cell.length_c   1.000
_cell.angle_alpha   90.00
_cell.angle_beta   90.00
_cell.angle_gamma   90.00
#
_symmetry.space_group_name_H-M   'P 1'
#
loop_
_entity.id
_entity.type
_entity.pdbx_description
1 polymer ?
#
loop_
_entity_poly.entity_id
_entity_poly.type
_entity_poly.pdbx_seq_one_letter_code
_entity_poly.pdbx_strand_id
1 'polypeptide(L)'
;MRSIYLINKFTLIVTLALYLTIFLGFYAQLVLGALQVISALGITSLWNKLSIQNKTHLKIYWFLTLTYGLGWILIDDINSGLLVVLTIVIIPMSIAVYFVTILHSITTKES
;
A
#
# COMPACT_ATOMS: atom_id res chain seq x y z
N MET A 1 3.99 -10.19 -14.24
CA MET A 1 3.44 -9.31 -13.18
C MET A 1 3.84 -7.83 -13.31
N ARG A 2 4.56 -7.44 -14.38
CA ARG A 2 5.08 -6.09 -14.63
C ARG A 2 4.02 -4.98 -14.70
N SER A 3 2.85 -5.22 -15.30
CA SER A 3 1.79 -4.19 -15.40
C SER A 3 1.25 -3.79 -14.03
N ILE A 4 1.05 -4.76 -13.13
CA ILE A 4 0.60 -4.51 -11.75
C ILE A 4 1.63 -3.63 -11.01
N TYR A 5 2.91 -3.95 -11.15
CA TYR A 5 4.00 -3.13 -10.58
C TYR A 5 3.98 -1.69 -11.12
N LEU A 6 3.91 -1.52 -12.45
CA LEU A 6 3.95 -0.19 -13.07
C LEU A 6 2.75 0.67 -12.67
N ILE A 7 1.54 0.09 -12.64
CA ILE A 7 0.32 0.80 -12.21
C ILE A 7 0.48 1.25 -10.75
N ASN A 8 0.83 0.35 -9.84
CA ASN A 8 0.96 0.69 -8.42
C ASN A 8 2.06 1.73 -8.17
N LYS A 9 3.20 1.62 -8.86
CA LYS A 9 4.29 2.59 -8.77
C LYS A 9 3.87 3.95 -9.31
N PHE A 10 3.21 3.99 -10.47
CA PHE A 10 2.74 5.24 -11.06
C PHE A 10 1.72 5.92 -10.15
N THR A 11 0.72 5.18 -9.66
CA THR A 11 -0.27 5.72 -8.74
C THR A 11 0.38 6.25 -7.47
N LEU A 12 1.36 5.55 -6.90
CA LEU A 12 2.11 6.03 -5.72
C LEU A 12 2.80 7.39 -5.98
N ILE A 13 3.48 7.52 -7.11
CA ILE A 13 4.16 8.77 -7.50
C ILE A 13 3.15 9.91 -7.71
N VAL A 14 2.04 9.62 -8.40
CA VAL A 14 0.97 10.60 -8.61
C VAL A 14 0.36 11.03 -7.28
N THR A 15 0.08 10.09 -6.36
CA THR A 15 -0.44 10.42 -5.02
C THR A 15 0.54 11.31 -4.25
N LEU A 16 1.85 11.01 -4.28
CA LEU A 16 2.87 11.87 -3.66
C LEU A 16 2.91 13.27 -4.29
N ALA A 17 2.81 13.38 -5.61
CA ALA A 17 2.77 14.68 -6.29
C ALA A 17 1.49 15.45 -5.93
N LEU A 18 0.35 14.77 -5.84
CA LEU A 18 -0.93 15.39 -5.46
C LEU A 18 -0.96 15.83 -4.00
N TYR A 19 -0.15 15.24 -3.12
CA TYR A 19 0.03 15.75 -1.76
C TYR A 19 0.62 17.17 -1.71
N LEU A 20 1.28 17.65 -2.77
CA LEU A 20 1.67 19.07 -2.89
C LEU A 20 0.47 20.02 -2.98
N THR A 21 -0.67 19.50 -3.43
CA THR A 21 -1.96 20.22 -3.48
C THR A 21 -2.85 19.93 -2.27
N ILE A 22 -2.34 19.15 -1.29
CA ILE A 22 -2.95 18.67 -0.03
C ILE A 22 -4.30 17.96 -0.20
N PHE A 23 -5.33 18.66 -0.68
CA PHE A 23 -6.69 18.17 -0.82
C PHE A 23 -6.79 16.97 -1.78
N LEU A 24 -6.16 17.04 -2.96
CA LEU A 24 -6.20 15.94 -3.93
C LEU A 24 -5.38 14.73 -3.49
N GLY A 25 -4.35 14.93 -2.65
CA GLY A 25 -3.51 13.85 -2.12
C GLY A 25 -4.30 12.83 -1.31
N PHE A 26 -5.23 13.30 -0.46
CA PHE A 26 -6.08 12.41 0.34
C PHE A 26 -7.00 11.53 -0.52
N TYR A 27 -7.69 12.11 -1.50
CA TYR A 27 -8.54 11.33 -2.42
C TYR A 27 -7.72 10.35 -3.25
N ALA A 28 -6.57 10.77 -3.77
CA ALA A 28 -5.67 9.91 -4.51
C ALA A 28 -5.12 8.76 -3.65
N GLN A 29 -4.95 8.97 -2.34
CA GLN A 29 -4.53 7.92 -1.43
C GLN A 29 -5.61 6.85 -1.23
N LEU A 30 -6.90 7.23 -1.19
CA LEU A 30 -7.99 6.24 -1.14
C LEU A 30 -8.00 5.35 -2.39
N VAL A 31 -7.83 5.97 -3.57
CA VAL A 31 -7.72 5.24 -4.85
C VAL A 31 -6.49 4.33 -4.86
N LEU A 32 -5.33 4.83 -4.40
CA LEU A 32 -4.10 4.05 -4.26
C LEU A 32 -4.31 2.84 -3.34
N GLY A 33 -4.90 3.04 -2.15
CA GLY A 33 -5.16 1.98 -1.19
C GLY A 33 -6.04 0.87 -1.76
N ALA A 34 -7.13 1.23 -2.44
CA ALA A 34 -8.01 0.26 -3.11
C ALA A 34 -7.26 -0.53 -4.20
N LEU A 35 -6.49 0.16 -5.04
CA LEU A 35 -5.66 -0.47 -6.08
C LEU A 35 -4.65 -1.46 -5.47
N GLN A 36 -4.03 -1.10 -4.34
CA GLN A 36 -3.08 -1.96 -3.67
C GLN A 36 -3.72 -3.21 -3.09
N VAL A 37 -4.88 -3.09 -2.43
CA VAL A 37 -5.61 -4.26 -1.90
C VAL A 37 -6.03 -5.20 -3.04
N ILE A 38 -6.59 -4.66 -4.13
CA ILE A 38 -6.96 -5.46 -5.32
C ILE A 38 -5.72 -6.15 -5.92
N SER A 39 -4.61 -5.43 -6.04
CA SER A 39 -3.35 -5.98 -6.53
C SER A 39 -2.81 -7.07 -5.61
N ALA A 40 -2.88 -6.87 -4.29
CA ALA A 40 -2.42 -7.83 -3.29
C ALA A 40 -3.26 -9.11 -3.32
N LEU A 41 -4.58 -9.00 -3.52
CA LEU A 41 -5.45 -10.16 -3.74
C LEU A 41 -5.04 -10.92 -5.00
N GLY A 42 -4.83 -10.22 -6.12
CA GLY A 42 -4.36 -10.83 -7.37
C GLY A 42 -3.03 -11.57 -7.23
N ILE A 43 -2.06 -10.99 -6.50
CA ILE A 43 -0.77 -11.65 -6.21
C ILE A 43 -0.98 -12.85 -5.28
N THR A 44 -1.85 -12.72 -4.28
CA THR A 44 -2.15 -13.80 -3.33
C THR A 44 -2.77 -15.00 -4.05
N SER A 45 -3.61 -14.79 -5.07
CA SER A 45 -4.12 -15.88 -5.92
C SER A 45 -3.01 -16.61 -6.70
N LEU A 46 -1.86 -15.97 -6.92
CA LEU A 46 -0.68 -16.55 -7.57
C LEU A 46 0.34 -17.11 -6.57
N TRP A 47 -0.09 -17.41 -5.33
CA TRP A 47 0.77 -17.84 -4.22
C TRP A 47 1.79 -18.92 -4.59
N ASN A 48 1.38 -19.92 -5.35
CA ASN A 48 2.25 -21.06 -5.71
C ASN A 48 3.44 -20.65 -6.59
N LYS A 49 3.35 -19.54 -7.33
CA LYS A 49 4.42 -19.01 -8.17
C LYS A 49 5.39 -18.10 -7.42
N LEU A 50 5.08 -17.74 -6.17
CA LEU A 50 5.91 -16.83 -5.37
C LEU A 50 7.03 -17.56 -4.64
N SER A 51 8.21 -16.92 -4.61
CA SER A 51 9.32 -17.35 -3.76
C SER A 51 8.94 -17.28 -2.27
N ILE A 52 9.60 -18.09 -1.43
CA ILE A 52 9.39 -18.09 0.03
C ILE A 52 9.60 -16.69 0.64
N GLN A 53 10.59 -15.95 0.17
CA GLN A 53 10.83 -14.57 0.61
C GLN A 53 9.63 -13.67 0.29
N ASN A 54 9.12 -13.69 -0.95
CA ASN A 54 7.99 -12.85 -1.36
C ASN A 54 6.69 -13.25 -0.64
N LYS A 55 6.49 -14.54 -0.36
CA LYS A 55 5.39 -15.03 0.49
C LYS A 55 5.44 -14.43 1.89
N THR A 56 6.61 -14.43 2.53
CA THR A 56 6.80 -13.85 3.86
C THR A 56 6.51 -12.35 3.85
N HIS A 57 7.05 -11.61 2.88
CA HIS A 57 6.79 -10.18 2.74
C HIS A 57 5.30 -9.87 2.48
N LEU A 58 4.61 -10.69 1.67
CA LEU A 58 3.19 -10.52 1.42
C LEU A 58 2.33 -10.80 2.67
N LYS A 59 2.72 -11.76 3.51
CA LYS A 59 2.07 -11.95 4.83
C LYS A 59 2.24 -10.74 5.73
N ILE A 60 3.45 -10.18 5.79
CA ILE A 60 3.74 -8.97 6.57
C ILE A 60 2.90 -7.80 6.05
N TYR A 61 2.82 -7.62 4.72
CA TYR A 61 1.96 -6.61 4.11
C TYR A 61 0.49 -6.77 4.53
N TRP A 62 -0.06 -7.98 4.44
CA TRP A 62 -1.43 -8.25 4.87
C TRP A 62 -1.63 -7.98 6.35
N PHE A 63 -0.70 -8.41 7.20
CA PHE A 63 -0.75 -8.12 8.63
C PHE A 63 -0.77 -6.61 8.89
N LEU A 64 0.18 -5.84 8.33
CA LEU A 64 0.22 -4.38 8.49
C LEU A 64 -1.05 -3.70 7.99
N THR A 65 -1.56 -4.12 6.82
CA THR A 65 -2.76 -3.52 6.21
C THR A 65 -4.02 -3.81 7.03
N LEU A 66 -4.17 -5.05 7.52
CA LEU A 66 -5.30 -5.43 8.36
C LEU A 66 -5.22 -4.79 9.75
N THR A 67 -4.04 -4.76 10.37
CA THR A 67 -3.84 -4.08 11.66
C THR A 67 -4.13 -2.59 11.54
N TYR A 68 -3.70 -1.94 10.47
CA TYR A 68 -4.01 -0.55 10.20
C TYR A 68 -5.53 -0.33 10.01
N GLY A 69 -6.18 -1.15 9.19
CA GLY A 69 -7.62 -1.06 8.96
C GLY A 69 -8.45 -1.33 10.22
N LEU A 70 -8.06 -2.31 11.04
CA LEU A 70 -8.70 -2.60 12.33
C LEU A 70 -8.46 -1.47 13.34
N GLY A 71 -7.28 -0.86 13.34
CA GLY A 71 -6.97 0.29 14.19
C GLY A 71 -7.94 1.44 13.97
N TRP A 72 -8.36 1.69 12.73
CA TRP A 72 -9.38 2.69 12.41
C TRP A 72 -10.77 2.41 13.00
N ILE A 73 -11.12 1.14 13.22
CA ILE A 73 -12.41 0.76 13.83
C ILE A 73 -12.40 0.99 15.35
N LEU A 74 -11.21 0.91 15.96
CA LEU A 74 -11.04 0.98 17.42
C LEU A 74 -10.72 2.39 17.95
N ILE A 75 -10.42 3.34 17.06
CA ILE A 75 -10.07 4.72 17.43
C ILE A 75 -11.31 5.59 17.24
N ASP A 76 -11.87 6.05 18.37
CA ASP A 76 -13.05 6.93 18.36
C ASP A 76 -12.71 8.41 18.12
N ASP A 77 -11.51 8.87 18.47
CA ASP A 77 -11.14 10.28 18.30
C ASP A 77 -9.63 10.48 18.10
N ILE A 78 -9.26 11.27 17.07
CA ILE A 78 -7.88 11.70 16.79
C ILE A 78 -7.84 13.22 16.81
N ASN A 79 -7.64 13.80 18.00
CA ASN A 79 -7.70 15.25 18.19
C ASN A 79 -6.36 15.98 17.99
N SER A 80 -5.26 15.27 17.74
CA SER A 80 -3.95 15.90 17.53
C SER A 80 -3.61 15.97 16.04
N GLY A 81 -3.32 17.18 15.54
CA GLY A 81 -2.95 17.37 14.13
C GLY A 81 -1.72 16.55 13.72
N LEU A 82 -0.79 16.31 14.65
CA LEU A 82 0.36 15.44 14.43
C LEU A 82 -0.05 13.97 14.29
N LEU A 83 -0.98 13.49 15.13
CA LEU A 83 -1.52 12.13 15.01
C LEU A 83 -2.27 11.96 13.70
N VAL A 84 -3.06 12.94 13.28
CA VAL A 84 -3.78 12.93 11.99
C VAL A 84 -2.79 12.76 10.82
N VAL A 85 -1.71 13.53 10.79
CA VAL A 85 -0.69 13.40 9.72
C VAL A 85 -0.02 12.02 9.77
N LEU A 86 0.33 11.52 10.95
CA LEU A 86 0.96 10.21 11.08
C LEU A 86 0.03 9.07 10.64
N THR A 87 -1.21 9.07 11.10
CA THR A 87 -2.16 7.98 10.89
C THR A 87 -2.81 8.02 9.51
N ILE A 88 -3.13 9.21 8.98
CA ILE A 88 -3.81 9.36 7.69
C ILE A 88 -2.82 9.47 6.53
N VAL A 89 -1.61 10.00 6.73
CA VAL A 89 -0.65 10.19 5.62
C VAL A 89 0.54 9.25 5.74
N ILE A 90 1.31 9.32 6.81
CA ILE A 90 2.62 8.65 6.88
C ILE A 90 2.49 7.13 6.89
N ILE A 91 1.65 6.57 7.76
CA ILE A 91 1.47 5.11 7.85
C ILE A 91 0.95 4.49 6.54
N PRO A 92 -0.16 4.94 5.95
CA PRO A 92 -0.67 4.34 4.71
C PRO A 92 0.30 4.50 3.54
N MET A 93 1.01 5.63 3.45
CA MET A 93 2.05 5.81 2.42
C MET A 93 3.24 4.87 2.64
N SER A 94 3.63 4.60 3.88
CA SER A 94 4.70 3.65 4.21
C SER A 94 4.31 2.22 3.83
N ILE A 95 3.08 1.81 4.14
CA ILE A 95 2.51 0.53 3.68
C ILE A 95 2.50 0.47 2.15
N ALA A 96 2.15 1.58 1.50
CA ALA A 96 2.07 1.65 0.05
C ALA A 96 3.44 1.52 -0.63
N VAL A 97 4.45 2.21 -0.10
CA VAL A 97 5.85 2.07 -0.56
C VAL A 97 6.31 0.62 -0.37
N TYR A 98 6.04 0.02 0.79
CA TYR A 98 6.41 -1.36 1.07
C TYR A 98 5.76 -2.35 0.08
N PHE A 99 4.50 -2.14 -0.29
CA PHE A 99 3.86 -2.99 -1.28
C PHE A 99 4.49 -2.88 -2.67
N VAL A 100 4.88 -1.67 -3.09
CA VAL A 100 5.57 -1.46 -4.37
C VAL A 100 6.95 -2.15 -4.39
N THR A 101 7.67 -2.22 -3.26
CA THR A 101 8.96 -2.94 -3.22
C THR A 101 8.76 -4.45 -3.33
N ILE A 102 7.70 -5.02 -2.76
CA ILE A 102 7.31 -6.42 -2.94
C ILE A 102 7.04 -6.70 -4.43
N LEU A 103 6.22 -5.85 -5.07
CA LEU A 103 5.90 -5.94 -6.49
C LEU A 103 7.15 -5.87 -7.39
N HIS A 104 8.10 -5.02 -7.04
CA HIS A 104 9.38 -4.91 -7.73
C HIS A 104 10.18 -6.21 -7.63
N SER A 105 10.35 -6.77 -6.43
CA SER A 105 11.04 -8.05 -6.17
C SER A 105 10.43 -9.22 -6.94
N ILE A 106 9.10 -9.25 -7.04
CA ILE A 106 8.39 -10.28 -7.81
C ILE A 106 8.68 -10.10 -9.30
N THR A 107 8.62 -8.86 -9.81
CA THR A 107 8.79 -8.58 -11.24
C THR A 107 10.22 -8.85 -11.72
N THR A 108 11.25 -8.53 -10.93
CA THR A 108 12.66 -8.73 -11.31
C THR A 108 13.13 -10.18 -11.25
N LYS A 109 12.47 -11.04 -10.47
CA LYS A 109 12.77 -12.49 -10.44
C LYS A 109 12.06 -13.28 -11.55
N GLU A 110 11.10 -12.67 -12.26
CA GLU A 110 10.40 -13.28 -13.41
C GLU A 110 11.05 -12.98 -14.77
N SER A 111 12.06 -12.09 -14.84
CA SER A 111 12.80 -11.73 -16.06
C SER A 111 14.14 -12.44 -16.15
#